data_AF-A0A444VJB7-F1
#
_entry.id   AF-A0A444VJB7-F1
#
_cell.length_a   1.000
_cell.length_b   1.000
_cell.length_c   1.000
_cell.angle_alpha   90.00
_cell.angle_beta   90.00
_cell.angle_gamma   90.00
#
_symmetry.space_group_name_H-M   'P 1'
#
loop_
_entity.id
_entity.type
_entity.pdbx_description
1 polymer ?
#
loop_
_entity_poly.entity_id
_entity_poly.type
_entity_poly.pdbx_seq_one_letter_code
_entity_poly.pdbx_strand_id
1 'polypeptide(L)'
;MKTVTPLILFLCVGPLLLAQQGNVALQNFRFYENLALRDAQYEQTLHTMDLHDEQDYWTDQRNYERQLGTENFAAYLVYMKGKKDAYQQHLQHCSETCAHSGRFFERAHEYLSISDVEYFKQLMETGMVLNTSKKRNP
;
A
#
# COMPACT_ATOMS: atom_id res chain seq x y z
N MET A 1 26.36 -11.91 -61.16
CA MET A 1 26.14 -10.87 -60.13
C MET A 1 24.77 -11.10 -59.54
N LYS A 2 24.66 -11.40 -58.24
CA LYS A 2 23.38 -11.71 -57.59
C LYS A 2 22.96 -10.49 -56.77
N THR A 3 21.88 -9.83 -57.15
CA THR A 3 21.33 -8.68 -56.43
C THR A 3 20.50 -9.19 -55.25
N VAL A 4 20.86 -8.76 -54.03
CA VAL A 4 20.10 -9.07 -52.82
C VAL A 4 19.32 -7.82 -52.45
N THR A 5 17.99 -7.91 -52.51
CA THR A 5 17.07 -6.83 -52.13
C THR A 5 16.86 -6.87 -50.61
N PRO A 6 17.09 -5.78 -49.86
CA PRO A 6 16.78 -5.77 -48.44
C PRO A 6 15.28 -5.46 -48.24
N LEU A 7 14.56 -6.40 -47.63
CA LEU A 7 13.22 -6.20 -47.11
C LEU A 7 13.33 -5.40 -45.80
N ILE A 8 13.09 -4.08 -45.86
CA ILE A 8 12.99 -3.24 -44.66
C ILE A 8 11.62 -3.52 -44.01
N LEU A 9 11.63 -4.31 -42.94
CA LEU A 9 10.46 -4.57 -42.13
C LEU A 9 10.23 -3.36 -41.20
N PHE A 10 9.29 -2.51 -41.58
CA PHE A 10 8.81 -1.39 -40.77
C PHE A 10 8.14 -1.96 -39.50
N LEU A 11 8.88 -2.01 -38.38
CA LEU A 11 8.35 -2.33 -37.07
C LEU A 11 7.51 -1.14 -36.59
N CYS A 12 6.22 -1.16 -36.86
CA CYS A 12 5.23 -0.27 -36.27
C CYS A 12 5.12 -0.55 -34.76
N VAL A 13 6.06 -0.01 -33.98
CA VAL A 13 5.97 0.03 -32.52
C VAL A 13 5.56 1.44 -32.11
N GLY A 14 4.26 1.70 -32.12
CA GLY A 14 3.66 2.90 -31.53
C GLY A 14 2.17 2.92 -31.86
N PRO A 15 1.24 3.05 -30.88
CA PRO A 15 1.38 3.51 -29.50
C PRO A 15 0.81 2.49 -28.48
N LEU A 16 1.59 1.50 -28.04
CA LEU A 16 1.18 0.60 -26.93
C LEU A 16 1.65 1.09 -25.55
N LEU A 17 2.53 2.09 -25.48
CA LEU A 17 3.16 2.53 -24.24
C LEU A 17 2.21 3.30 -23.30
N LEU A 18 1.12 3.89 -23.81
CA LEU A 18 0.20 4.70 -22.98
C LEU A 18 -0.85 3.88 -22.22
N ALA A 19 -1.11 2.63 -22.61
CA ALA A 19 -2.11 1.78 -21.95
C ALA A 19 -1.55 0.95 -20.78
N GLN A 20 -0.23 0.75 -20.70
CA GLN A 20 0.40 -0.03 -19.62
C GLN A 20 0.53 0.78 -18.31
N GLN A 21 0.70 2.10 -18.38
CA GLN A 21 0.98 2.92 -17.19
C GLN A 21 -0.14 2.88 -16.15
N GLY A 22 -1.41 2.94 -16.57
CA GLY A 22 -2.55 2.90 -15.64
C GLY A 22 -2.76 1.53 -14.96
N ASN A 23 -2.52 0.44 -15.67
CA ASN A 23 -2.62 -0.92 -15.11
C ASN A 23 -1.49 -1.21 -14.11
N VAL A 24 -0.26 -0.75 -14.40
CA VAL A 24 0.88 -0.94 -13.51
C VAL A 24 0.70 -0.18 -12.18
N ALA A 25 0.24 1.07 -12.22
CA ALA A 25 -0.04 1.83 -10.99
C ALA A 25 -1.13 1.19 -10.13
N LEU A 26 -2.24 0.73 -10.74
CA LEU A 26 -3.32 0.06 -10.03
C LEU A 26 -2.88 -1.27 -9.40
N GLN A 27 -2.09 -2.07 -10.12
CA GLN A 27 -1.53 -3.31 -9.58
C GLN A 27 -0.56 -3.03 -8.43
N ASN A 28 0.23 -1.96 -8.53
CA ASN A 28 1.16 -1.56 -7.48
C ASN A 28 0.42 -1.17 -6.19
N PHE A 29 -0.68 -0.40 -6.26
CA PHE A 29 -1.45 -0.06 -5.05
C PHE A 29 -2.13 -1.26 -4.42
N ARG A 30 -2.73 -2.15 -5.22
CA ARG A 30 -3.27 -3.42 -4.71
C ARG A 30 -2.22 -4.25 -3.99
N PHE A 31 -0.96 -4.20 -4.42
CA PHE A 31 0.12 -4.87 -3.71
C PHE A 31 0.28 -4.33 -2.29
N TYR A 32 0.32 -3.00 -2.11
CA TYR A 32 0.45 -2.37 -0.79
C TYR A 32 -0.78 -2.54 0.10
N GLU A 33 -1.99 -2.52 -0.47
CA GLU A 33 -3.21 -2.87 0.27
C GLU A 33 -3.11 -4.28 0.86
N ASN A 34 -2.75 -5.26 0.03
CA ASN A 34 -2.63 -6.65 0.49
C ASN A 34 -1.48 -6.84 1.48
N LEU A 35 -0.37 -6.10 1.31
CA LEU A 35 0.74 -6.12 2.26
C LEU A 35 0.31 -5.58 3.62
N ALA A 36 -0.37 -4.43 3.64
CA ALA A 36 -0.90 -3.84 4.88
C ALA A 36 -1.82 -4.80 5.64
N LEU A 37 -2.72 -5.48 4.93
CA LEU A 37 -3.63 -6.48 5.53
C LEU A 37 -2.86 -7.68 6.11
N ARG A 38 -1.88 -8.20 5.38
CA ARG A 38 -1.04 -9.31 5.87
C ARG A 38 -0.24 -8.93 7.11
N ASP A 39 0.38 -7.76 7.09
CA ASP A 39 1.19 -7.30 8.23
C ASP A 39 0.31 -7.03 9.44
N ALA A 40 -0.85 -6.39 9.26
CA ALA A 40 -1.82 -6.20 10.35
C ALA A 40 -2.29 -7.55 10.93
N GLN A 41 -2.59 -8.53 10.08
CA GLN A 41 -2.99 -9.85 10.55
C GLN A 41 -1.87 -10.54 11.34
N TYR A 42 -0.63 -10.48 10.86
CA TYR A 42 0.52 -11.03 11.57
C TYR A 42 0.66 -10.40 12.96
N GLU A 43 0.63 -9.07 13.03
CA GLU A 43 0.75 -8.29 14.28
C GLU A 43 -0.37 -8.57 15.27
N GLN A 44 -1.60 -8.73 14.80
CA GLN A 44 -2.75 -9.09 15.62
C GLN A 44 -2.60 -10.50 16.22
N THR A 45 -1.80 -11.36 15.61
CA THR A 45 -1.54 -12.73 16.09
C THR A 45 -0.21 -12.89 16.83
N LEU A 46 0.53 -11.78 17.04
CA LEU A 46 1.85 -11.76 17.66
C LEU A 46 1.75 -12.02 19.18
N HIS A 47 1.54 -13.28 19.57
CA HIS A 47 1.24 -13.65 20.97
C HIS A 47 2.40 -14.31 21.74
N THR A 48 3.61 -14.41 21.19
CA THR A 48 4.65 -15.30 21.76
C THR A 48 6.10 -14.82 21.60
N MET A 49 6.32 -13.55 21.27
CA MET A 49 7.68 -13.02 21.16
C MET A 49 8.25 -12.68 22.54
N ASP A 50 9.55 -12.92 22.73
CA ASP A 50 10.31 -12.26 23.79
C ASP A 50 10.25 -10.73 23.61
N LEU A 51 10.43 -9.97 24.69
CA LEU A 51 10.37 -8.52 24.67
C LEU A 51 11.41 -7.89 23.72
N HIS A 52 12.58 -8.53 23.54
CA HIS A 52 13.58 -8.06 22.59
C HIS A 52 13.13 -8.30 21.15
N ASP A 53 12.70 -9.53 20.83
CA ASP A 53 12.19 -9.89 19.51
C ASP A 53 11.01 -9.00 19.10
N GLU A 54 10.11 -8.72 20.04
CA GLU A 54 8.98 -7.82 19.81
C GLU A 54 9.46 -6.38 19.53
N GLN A 55 10.42 -5.88 20.30
CA GLN A 55 10.98 -4.54 20.09
C GLN A 55 11.66 -4.44 18.72
N ASP A 56 12.39 -5.48 18.31
CA ASP A 56 13.09 -5.51 17.03
C ASP A 56 12.08 -5.54 15.88
N TYR A 57 11.06 -6.39 15.96
CA TYR A 57 9.96 -6.42 15.00
C TYR A 57 9.34 -5.03 14.81
N TRP A 58 8.95 -4.34 15.89
CA TRP A 58 8.33 -3.02 15.78
C TRP A 58 9.30 -1.92 15.31
N THR A 59 10.60 -2.13 15.50
CA THR A 59 11.62 -1.22 14.97
C THR A 59 11.72 -1.38 13.46
N ASP A 60 11.79 -2.61 12.98
CA ASP A 60 11.84 -2.94 11.56
C ASP A 60 10.57 -2.49 10.83
N GLN A 61 9.40 -2.76 11.42
CA GLN A 61 8.11 -2.34 10.89
C GLN A 61 8.06 -0.81 10.69
N ARG A 62 8.47 -0.03 11.69
CA ARG A 62 8.55 1.44 11.56
C ARG A 62 9.56 1.90 10.52
N ASN A 63 10.70 1.23 10.42
CA ASN A 63 11.73 1.58 9.46
C ASN A 63 11.25 1.35 8.04
N TYR A 64 10.59 0.23 7.78
CA TYR A 64 9.93 -0.05 6.52
C TYR A 64 8.90 1.03 6.18
N GLU A 65 8.00 1.38 7.10
CA GLU A 65 6.97 2.40 6.86
C GLU A 65 7.57 3.78 6.53
N ARG A 66 8.62 4.19 7.27
CA ARG A 66 9.34 5.44 7.00
C ARG A 66 10.01 5.42 5.63
N GLN A 67 10.65 4.31 5.27
CA GLN A 67 11.30 4.15 3.98
C GLN A 67 10.28 4.20 2.85
N LEU A 68 9.16 3.47 2.99
CA LEU A 68 8.06 3.50 2.03
C LEU A 68 7.51 4.91 1.86
N GLY A 69 7.33 5.66 2.94
CA GLY A 69 6.89 7.07 2.91
C GLY A 69 7.88 7.98 2.18
N THR A 70 9.17 7.68 2.25
CA THR A 70 10.23 8.45 1.58
C THR A 70 10.33 8.11 0.09
N GLU A 71 10.25 6.83 -0.26
CA GLU A 71 10.47 6.34 -1.63
C GLU A 71 9.21 6.45 -2.49
N ASN A 72 8.05 6.12 -1.92
CA ASN A 72 6.78 6.08 -2.61
C ASN A 72 5.66 6.47 -1.66
N PHE A 73 5.56 7.78 -1.43
CA PHE A 73 4.58 8.34 -0.51
C PHE A 73 3.13 7.95 -0.85
N ALA A 74 2.83 7.77 -2.13
CA ALA A 74 1.56 7.27 -2.61
C ALA A 74 1.23 5.85 -2.10
N ALA A 75 2.18 4.93 -2.24
CA ALA A 75 2.09 3.57 -1.71
C ALA A 75 2.01 3.56 -0.18
N TYR A 76 2.78 4.44 0.48
CA TYR A 76 2.72 4.62 1.93
C TYR A 76 1.33 4.99 2.39
N LEU A 77 0.65 5.95 1.74
CA LEU A 77 -0.72 6.30 2.09
C LEU A 77 -1.63 5.06 2.00
N VAL A 78 -1.62 4.38 0.85
CA VAL A 78 -2.42 3.16 0.64
C VAL A 78 -2.15 2.11 1.73
N TYR A 79 -0.88 1.89 2.06
CA TYR A 79 -0.46 0.96 3.12
C TYR A 79 -0.99 1.38 4.49
N MET A 80 -0.78 2.63 4.90
CA MET A 80 -1.19 3.15 6.21
C MET A 80 -2.71 3.14 6.39
N LYS A 81 -3.48 3.43 5.33
CA LYS A 81 -4.93 3.28 5.36
C LYS A 81 -5.33 1.81 5.57
N GLY A 82 -4.71 0.88 4.84
CA GLY A 82 -4.96 -0.55 5.03
C GLY A 82 -4.70 -1.02 6.46
N LYS A 83 -3.59 -0.56 7.07
CA LYS A 83 -3.27 -0.82 8.48
C LYS A 83 -4.33 -0.24 9.41
N LYS A 84 -4.68 1.03 9.24
CA LYS A 84 -5.72 1.70 10.04
C LYS A 84 -7.04 0.95 10.01
N ASP A 85 -7.53 0.62 8.81
CA ASP A 85 -8.80 -0.09 8.64
C ASP A 85 -8.77 -1.48 9.31
N ALA A 86 -7.68 -2.24 9.12
CA ALA A 86 -7.51 -3.56 9.72
C ALA A 86 -7.44 -3.51 11.26
N TYR A 87 -6.72 -2.54 11.82
CA TYR A 87 -6.64 -2.34 13.28
C TYR A 87 -7.97 -1.88 13.86
N GLN A 88 -8.66 -0.97 13.19
CA GLN A 88 -9.99 -0.52 13.60
C GLN A 88 -10.97 -1.69 13.62
N GLN A 89 -11.00 -2.50 12.55
CA GLN A 89 -11.86 -3.67 12.48
C GLN A 89 -11.51 -4.69 13.57
N HIS A 90 -10.23 -4.97 13.79
CA HIS A 90 -9.78 -5.90 14.82
C HIS A 90 -10.26 -5.45 16.20
N LEU A 91 -9.97 -4.20 16.59
CA LEU A 91 -10.35 -3.67 17.90
C LEU A 91 -11.87 -3.57 18.11
N GLN A 92 -12.68 -3.45 17.05
CA GLN A 92 -14.14 -3.54 17.15
C GLN A 92 -14.66 -4.94 17.48
N HIS A 93 -13.96 -5.99 17.04
CA HIS A 93 -14.34 -7.40 17.26
C HIS A 93 -13.57 -8.06 18.39
N CYS A 94 -12.52 -7.40 18.86
CA CYS A 94 -11.64 -7.89 19.89
C CYS A 94 -12.32 -7.75 21.26
N SER A 95 -12.48 -8.88 21.95
CA SER A 95 -13.07 -8.94 23.28
C SER A 95 -12.00 -9.04 24.36
N GLU A 96 -12.39 -9.20 25.62
CA GLU A 96 -11.44 -9.35 26.74
C GLU A 96 -10.52 -10.58 26.63
N THR A 97 -10.78 -11.50 25.70
CA THR A 97 -9.93 -12.66 25.41
C THR A 97 -8.75 -12.35 24.49
N CYS A 98 -8.73 -11.18 23.86
CA CYS A 98 -7.57 -10.75 23.07
C CYS A 98 -6.41 -10.32 24.00
N ALA A 99 -5.35 -11.10 24.03
CA ALA A 99 -4.16 -10.76 24.80
C ALA A 99 -3.10 -10.07 23.94
N HIS A 100 -3.13 -8.74 23.83
CA HIS A 100 -2.08 -7.99 23.12
C HIS A 100 -1.05 -7.38 24.05
N SER A 101 0.16 -7.19 23.55
CA SER A 101 1.22 -6.48 24.26
C SER A 101 0.91 -4.99 24.39
N GLY A 102 1.62 -4.31 25.31
CA GLY A 102 1.56 -2.85 25.39
C GLY A 102 1.99 -2.18 24.08
N ARG A 103 3.00 -2.73 23.40
CA ARG A 103 3.50 -2.19 22.13
C ARG A 103 2.46 -2.30 21.02
N PHE A 104 1.72 -3.40 20.94
CA PHE A 104 0.61 -3.52 20.00
C PHE A 104 -0.40 -2.38 20.19
N PHE A 105 -0.77 -2.05 21.42
CA PHE A 105 -1.69 -0.95 21.69
C PHE A 105 -1.11 0.43 21.37
N GLU A 106 0.19 0.64 21.61
CA GLU A 106 0.88 1.86 21.17
C GLU A 106 0.80 2.03 19.64
N ARG A 107 1.08 0.94 18.89
CA ARG A 107 1.02 0.93 17.42
C ARG A 107 -0.41 1.15 16.92
N ALA A 108 -1.38 0.49 17.54
CA ALA A 108 -2.79 0.68 17.24
C ALA A 108 -3.21 2.14 17.42
N HIS A 109 -2.83 2.76 18.54
CA HIS A 109 -3.11 4.17 18.79
C HIS A 109 -2.49 5.07 17.72
N GLU A 110 -1.24 4.83 17.32
CA GLU A 110 -0.58 5.58 16.25
C GLU A 110 -1.36 5.47 14.92
N TYR A 111 -1.67 4.27 14.44
CA TYR A 111 -2.40 4.09 13.17
C TYR A 111 -3.81 4.73 13.20
N LEU A 112 -4.51 4.63 14.33
CA LEU A 112 -5.87 5.15 14.47
C LEU A 112 -5.92 6.66 14.66
N SER A 113 -4.81 7.28 15.11
CA SER A 113 -4.71 8.74 15.26
C SER A 113 -4.58 9.49 13.94
N ILE A 114 -4.33 8.79 12.82
CA ILE A 114 -4.19 9.39 11.50
C ILE A 114 -5.55 9.92 11.03
N SER A 115 -5.65 11.23 10.83
CA SER A 115 -6.86 11.90 10.35
C SER A 115 -7.19 11.50 8.91
N ASP A 116 -8.43 11.07 8.67
CA ASP A 116 -8.92 10.78 7.31
C ASP A 116 -8.92 12.03 6.44
N VAL A 117 -9.21 13.20 7.01
CA VAL A 117 -9.21 14.47 6.26
C VAL A 117 -7.81 14.81 5.77
N GLU A 118 -6.81 14.65 6.62
CA GLU A 118 -5.41 14.90 6.25
C GLU A 118 -4.97 13.87 5.20
N TYR A 119 -5.36 12.61 5.38
CA TYR A 119 -5.11 11.54 4.43
C TYR A 119 -5.71 11.81 3.04
N PHE A 120 -6.98 12.21 2.96
CA PHE A 120 -7.64 12.52 1.69
C PHE A 120 -7.05 13.75 1.03
N LYS A 121 -6.75 14.80 1.78
CA LYS A 121 -6.06 15.99 1.26
C LYS A 121 -4.73 15.59 0.62
N GLN A 122 -3.96 14.75 1.30
CA GLN A 122 -2.67 14.28 0.83
C GLN A 122 -2.75 13.39 -0.43
N LEU A 123 -3.77 12.53 -0.52
CA LEU A 123 -4.08 11.76 -1.73
C LEU A 123 -4.45 12.64 -2.93
N MET A 124 -5.20 13.73 -2.68
CA MET A 124 -5.58 14.69 -3.70
C MET A 124 -4.37 15.48 -4.21
N GLU A 125 -3.48 15.90 -3.30
CA GLU A 125 -2.23 16.61 -3.64
C GLU A 125 -1.25 15.73 -4.43
N THR A 126 -1.22 14.43 -4.17
CA THR A 126 -0.40 13.47 -4.92
C THR A 126 -1.01 13.04 -6.26
N GLY A 127 -2.16 13.60 -6.65
CA GLY A 127 -2.79 13.34 -7.95
C GLY A 127 -3.39 11.93 -8.09
N MET A 128 -3.59 11.22 -6.99
CA MET A 128 -4.06 9.83 -6.95
C MET A 128 -5.58 9.68 -6.81
N VAL A 129 -6.34 10.58 -7.41
CA VAL A 129 -7.77 10.33 -7.59
C VAL A 129 -7.89 9.15 -8.53
N LEU A 130 -8.25 7.98 -7.95
CA LEU A 130 -8.78 6.84 -8.65
C LEU A 130 -9.61 7.38 -9.81
N ASN A 131 -9.25 6.99 -11.03
CA ASN A 131 -10.01 7.22 -12.24
C ASN A 131 -11.40 6.57 -12.06
N THR A 132 -12.25 7.24 -11.30
CA THR A 132 -13.68 7.02 -11.29
C THR A 132 -14.09 7.56 -12.65
N SER A 133 -14.29 6.62 -13.58
CA SER A 133 -14.81 6.91 -14.92
C SER A 133 -15.87 7.98 -14.80
N LYS A 134 -15.53 9.21 -15.22
CA LYS A 134 -16.48 10.29 -15.40
C LYS A 134 -17.50 9.74 -16.39
N LYS A 135 -18.66 9.29 -15.89
CA LYS A 135 -19.80 8.93 -16.73
C LYS A 135 -20.06 10.15 -17.61
N ARG A 136 -19.68 10.05 -18.88
CA ARG A 136 -20.18 10.93 -19.93
C ARG A 136 -21.67 10.59 -20.03
N ASN A 137 -22.50 11.42 -19.42
CA ASN A 137 -23.92 11.42 -19.72
C ASN A 137 -24.11 12.04 -21.12
N PRO A 138 -25.09 11.54 -21.89
CA PRO A 138 -25.24 11.77 -23.33
C PRO A 138 -25.43 13.24 -23.71
#